data_AF-A0A6A3C166-F1
#
_entry.id   AF-A0A6A3C166-F1
#
_cell.length_a   1.000
_cell.length_b   1.000
_cell.length_c   1.000
_cell.angle_alpha   90.00
_cell.angle_beta   90.00
_cell.angle_gamma   90.00
#
_symmetry.space_group_name_H-M   'P 1'
#
loop_
_entity.id
_entity.type
_entity.pdbx_description
1 polymer ?
#
loop_
_entity_poly.entity_id
_entity_poly.type
_entity_poly.pdbx_seq_one_letter_code
_entity_poly.pdbx_strand_id
1 'polypeptide(L)'
;MASIRRTLSPVPRHGTLIAGEAERSAPSPLSKSSSCSQNSPATAGLPMSPFTYYLNRLAYTLKLVKPPLLWVVVEMTSQSDEVADILRKSSVMYRHLVCKKNLTDINDRSVHQRNVALSHIETHHLDGILYFADEDNIYSLDLFEQMRHIRRFGTWIVAKQALDRTKATLEGPVCNGTQVIGWHLNGLSRKLRRFHAEMSGFAFNSTILWDPKRWHRPTLELIRQLDTAKDGFLVRIYWRFFGCP
;
A
#
# COMPACT_ATOMS: atom_id res chain seq x y z
N MET A 1 -0.83 3.86 -1.70
CA MET A 1 -1.05 2.55 -1.06
C MET A 1 0.26 2.06 -0.46
N ALA A 2 0.28 1.28 0.62
CA ALA A 2 1.52 0.83 1.26
C ALA A 2 1.38 -0.60 1.77
N SER A 3 2.40 -1.44 1.57
CA SER A 3 2.49 -2.84 2.04
C SER A 3 3.45 -2.97 3.21
N ILE A 4 3.12 -3.73 4.26
CA ILE A 4 3.97 -3.94 5.44
C ILE A 4 3.81 -5.36 6.00
N ARG A 5 4.92 -5.97 6.46
CA ARG A 5 4.97 -7.27 7.14
C ARG A 5 4.66 -7.12 8.65
N ARG A 6 4.46 -8.25 9.32
CA ARG A 6 4.74 -8.39 10.76
C ARG A 6 5.61 -9.63 10.91
N THR A 7 6.70 -9.51 11.64
CA THR A 7 7.34 -10.63 12.34
C THR A 7 6.57 -10.82 13.64
N LEU A 8 5.85 -11.93 13.78
CA LEU A 8 5.21 -12.28 15.05
C LEU A 8 6.31 -12.84 15.97
N SER A 9 6.59 -12.13 17.07
CA SER A 9 7.25 -12.71 18.24
C SER A 9 6.18 -13.30 19.16
N PRO A 10 6.39 -14.47 19.82
CA PRO A 10 5.36 -15.10 20.64
C PRO A 10 5.14 -14.34 21.95
N VAL A 11 3.87 -14.09 22.29
CA VAL A 11 3.46 -13.62 23.62
C VAL A 11 3.60 -14.78 24.63
N PRO A 12 4.18 -14.58 25.82
CA PRO A 12 4.25 -15.61 26.85
C PRO A 12 2.85 -15.88 27.44
N ARG A 13 2.45 -17.15 27.53
CA ARG A 13 1.25 -17.58 28.27
C ARG A 13 1.55 -17.60 29.77
N HIS A 14 0.61 -17.09 30.57
CA HIS A 14 0.60 -17.27 32.02
C HIS A 14 -0.49 -18.27 32.43
N GLY A 15 -0.05 -19.32 33.14
CA GLY A 15 -0.63 -19.82 34.38
C GLY A 15 -2.08 -20.31 34.39
N THR A 16 -2.22 -21.64 34.38
CA THR A 16 -3.41 -22.42 34.77
C THR A 16 -3.81 -22.19 36.23
N LEU A 17 -5.12 -22.07 36.50
CA LEU A 17 -5.73 -22.46 37.78
C LEU A 17 -7.00 -23.28 37.50
N ILE A 18 -7.07 -24.42 38.18
CA ILE A 18 -8.14 -25.43 38.19
C ILE A 18 -9.21 -25.02 39.20
N ALA A 19 -10.49 -25.20 38.88
CA ALA A 19 -11.51 -25.78 39.78
C ALA A 19 -12.92 -25.80 39.14
N GLY A 20 -13.58 -26.97 39.19
CA GLY A 20 -15.00 -27.08 39.57
C GLY A 20 -16.03 -27.24 38.44
N GLU A 21 -16.49 -28.48 38.25
CA GLU A 21 -17.69 -28.89 37.50
C GLU A 21 -19.00 -28.38 38.13
N ALA A 22 -20.03 -28.17 37.29
CA ALA A 22 -21.36 -28.77 37.48
C ALA A 22 -22.25 -28.54 36.24
N GLU A 23 -22.77 -29.64 35.70
CA GLU A 23 -23.81 -29.70 34.66
C GLU A 23 -25.14 -29.07 35.13
N ARG A 24 -25.94 -28.55 34.17
CA ARG A 24 -27.41 -28.73 34.14
C ARG A 24 -28.02 -28.31 32.80
N SER A 25 -28.50 -29.34 32.10
CA SER A 25 -29.68 -29.47 31.23
C SER A 25 -30.40 -28.24 30.67
N ALA A 26 -30.59 -28.29 29.35
CA ALA A 26 -31.51 -27.46 28.55
C ALA A 26 -32.99 -27.60 28.99
N PRO A 27 -33.87 -26.68 28.55
CA PRO A 27 -34.57 -26.91 27.28
C PRO A 27 -34.77 -25.66 26.40
N SER A 28 -34.90 -25.89 25.10
CA SER A 28 -35.39 -24.94 24.10
C SER A 28 -36.86 -24.57 24.32
N PRO A 29 -37.29 -23.39 23.86
CA PRO A 29 -38.52 -23.36 23.07
C PRO A 29 -38.40 -22.54 21.78
N LEU A 30 -39.13 -23.03 20.79
CA LEU A 30 -39.30 -22.60 19.41
C LEU A 30 -40.16 -21.32 19.28
N SER A 31 -39.93 -20.62 18.16
CA SER A 31 -40.91 -19.86 17.35
C SER A 31 -41.33 -18.46 17.81
N LYS A 32 -40.71 -17.43 17.21
CA LYS A 32 -41.46 -16.35 16.54
C LYS A 32 -40.79 -16.00 15.21
N SER A 33 -41.46 -16.38 14.12
CA SER A 33 -41.21 -15.92 12.77
C SER A 33 -41.45 -14.41 12.68
N SER A 34 -40.41 -13.62 12.43
CA SER A 34 -40.57 -12.32 11.77
C SER A 34 -40.08 -12.44 10.35
N SER A 35 -41.01 -12.65 9.44
CA SER A 35 -40.79 -12.55 8.00
C SER A 35 -40.45 -11.09 7.65
N CYS A 36 -39.17 -10.75 7.62
CA CYS A 36 -38.70 -9.61 6.85
C CYS A 36 -38.31 -10.12 5.47
N SER A 37 -39.30 -10.20 4.58
CA SER A 37 -39.11 -10.21 3.14
C SER A 37 -38.50 -8.87 2.74
N GLN A 38 -37.19 -8.70 2.91
CA GLN A 38 -36.47 -7.64 2.24
C GLN A 38 -35.80 -8.24 1.02
N ASN A 39 -36.51 -8.12 -0.10
CA ASN A 39 -35.92 -8.11 -1.42
C ASN A 39 -34.75 -7.14 -1.39
N SER A 40 -33.52 -7.65 -1.28
CA SER A 40 -32.36 -6.87 -1.68
C SER A 40 -32.50 -6.73 -3.19
N PRO A 41 -32.61 -5.51 -3.75
CA PRO A 41 -32.40 -5.39 -5.18
C PRO A 41 -30.95 -5.81 -5.40
N ALA A 42 -30.76 -6.93 -6.11
CA ALA A 42 -29.48 -7.17 -6.75
C ALA A 42 -29.16 -5.89 -7.52
N THR A 43 -28.09 -5.19 -7.13
CA THR A 43 -27.59 -4.01 -7.83
C THR A 43 -27.01 -4.46 -9.16
N ALA A 44 -27.89 -4.97 -10.03
CA ALA A 44 -27.61 -5.25 -11.42
C ALA A 44 -27.67 -3.90 -12.14
N GLY A 45 -26.51 -3.40 -12.55
CA GLY A 45 -26.44 -2.58 -13.76
C GLY A 45 -26.08 -1.10 -13.63
N LEU A 46 -25.54 -0.61 -12.51
CA LEU A 46 -24.79 0.64 -12.58
C LEU A 46 -23.34 0.35 -13.01
N PRO A 47 -22.80 1.01 -14.03
CA PRO A 47 -21.41 0.83 -14.41
C PRO A 47 -20.53 1.25 -13.23
N MET A 48 -19.73 0.31 -12.75
CA MET A 48 -18.72 0.56 -11.71
C MET A 48 -17.87 1.76 -12.13
N SER A 49 -17.61 2.68 -11.20
CA SER A 49 -16.71 3.80 -11.50
C SER A 49 -15.34 3.26 -11.95
N PRO A 50 -14.58 3.98 -12.81
CA PRO A 50 -13.25 3.54 -13.22
C PRO A 50 -12.33 3.23 -12.03
N PHE A 51 -12.40 4.07 -10.99
CA PHE A 51 -11.66 3.86 -9.74
C PHE A 51 -12.06 2.53 -9.06
N THR A 52 -13.36 2.30 -8.90
CA THR A 52 -13.91 1.08 -8.27
C THR A 52 -13.51 -0.18 -9.06
N TYR A 53 -13.51 -0.12 -10.39
CA TYR A 53 -13.04 -1.19 -11.26
C TYR A 53 -11.55 -1.50 -11.03
N TYR A 54 -10.68 -0.49 -11.07
CA TYR A 54 -9.24 -0.67 -10.90
C TYR A 54 -8.89 -1.18 -9.50
N LEU A 55 -9.56 -0.67 -8.47
CA LEU A 55 -9.37 -1.13 -7.10
C LEU A 55 -9.76 -2.59 -6.92
N ASN A 56 -10.88 -3.02 -7.51
CA ASN A 56 -11.32 -4.41 -7.46
C ASN A 56 -10.36 -5.34 -8.21
N ARG A 57 -9.85 -4.91 -9.38
CA ARG A 57 -8.80 -5.65 -10.11
C ARG A 57 -7.55 -5.82 -9.25
N LEU A 58 -7.09 -4.75 -8.60
CA LEU A 58 -5.93 -4.82 -7.71
C LEU A 58 -6.18 -5.75 -6.51
N ALA A 59 -7.38 -5.73 -5.94
CA ALA A 59 -7.76 -6.63 -4.85
C ALA A 59 -7.58 -8.11 -5.24
N TYR A 60 -7.99 -8.50 -6.46
CA TYR A 60 -7.78 -9.85 -6.96
C TYR A 60 -6.29 -10.21 -7.10
N THR A 61 -5.46 -9.29 -7.61
CA THR A 61 -4.00 -9.51 -7.68
C THR A 61 -3.41 -9.69 -6.27
N LEU A 62 -3.74 -8.79 -5.34
CA LEU A 62 -3.21 -8.84 -3.97
C LEU A 62 -3.66 -10.07 -3.20
N LYS A 63 -4.86 -10.60 -3.49
CA LYS A 63 -5.34 -11.87 -2.92
C LYS A 63 -4.45 -13.06 -3.26
N LEU A 64 -3.78 -13.04 -4.42
CA LEU A 64 -2.87 -14.10 -4.85
C LEU A 64 -1.45 -13.95 -4.25
N VAL A 65 -1.12 -12.80 -3.68
CA VAL A 65 0.18 -12.57 -3.06
C VAL A 65 0.27 -13.35 -1.75
N LYS A 66 1.35 -14.10 -1.57
CA LYS A 66 1.56 -14.91 -0.37
C LYS A 66 1.59 -14.02 0.89
N PRO A 67 0.93 -14.39 1.99
CA PRO A 67 1.05 -13.65 3.24
C PRO A 67 2.49 -13.67 3.78
N PRO A 68 2.89 -12.71 4.63
CA PRO A 68 2.08 -11.57 5.08
C PRO A 68 2.05 -10.42 4.06
N LEU A 69 0.87 -9.83 3.89
CA LEU A 69 0.62 -8.60 3.14
C LEU A 69 -0.41 -7.75 3.89
N LEU A 70 -0.15 -6.45 4.04
CA LEU A 70 -1.07 -5.48 4.61
C LEU A 70 -1.41 -4.42 3.56
N TRP A 71 -2.67 -4.27 3.21
CA TRP A 71 -3.12 -3.33 2.21
C TRP A 71 -3.63 -2.02 2.84
N VAL A 72 -2.84 -0.93 2.75
CA VAL A 72 -3.27 0.39 3.24
C VAL A 72 -3.96 1.19 2.12
N VAL A 73 -5.27 1.36 2.24
CA VAL A 73 -6.12 2.14 1.32
C VAL A 73 -6.52 3.44 1.98
N VAL A 74 -6.32 4.56 1.29
CA VAL A 74 -6.63 5.90 1.80
C VAL A 74 -7.59 6.59 0.85
N GLU A 75 -8.83 6.79 1.29
CA GLU A 75 -9.80 7.60 0.55
C GLU A 75 -9.71 9.08 0.92
N MET A 76 -10.24 9.95 0.07
CA MET A 76 -10.42 11.36 0.39
C MET A 76 -11.78 11.55 1.08
N THR A 77 -11.86 12.55 1.95
CA THR A 77 -13.08 13.07 2.63
C THR A 77 -13.78 12.10 3.57
N SER A 78 -14.13 10.89 3.14
CA SER A 78 -14.87 9.87 3.91
C SER A 78 -14.58 8.45 3.40
N GLN A 79 -14.96 7.44 4.19
CA GLN A 79 -14.92 6.05 3.73
C GLN A 79 -16.19 5.76 2.95
N SER A 80 -16.06 5.28 1.70
CA SER A 80 -17.22 4.87 0.91
C SER A 80 -17.61 3.43 1.19
N ASP A 81 -18.92 3.15 1.14
CA ASP A 81 -19.45 1.79 1.31
C ASP A 81 -18.94 0.86 0.20
N GLU A 82 -18.75 1.39 -1.02
CA GLU A 82 -18.22 0.66 -2.18
C GLU A 82 -16.80 0.15 -1.93
N VAL A 83 -15.88 1.03 -1.49
CA VAL A 83 -14.50 0.64 -1.19
C VAL A 83 -14.45 -0.27 0.02
N ALA A 84 -15.24 0.02 1.05
CA ALA A 84 -15.32 -0.84 2.23
C ALA A 84 -15.81 -2.25 1.89
N ASP A 85 -16.75 -2.40 0.96
CA ASP A 85 -17.26 -3.69 0.50
C ASP A 85 -16.21 -4.47 -0.31
N ILE A 86 -15.50 -3.82 -1.23
CA ILE A 86 -14.36 -4.42 -1.95
C ILE A 86 -13.30 -4.94 -0.98
N LEU A 87 -12.92 -4.12 0.00
CA LEU A 87 -11.90 -4.50 0.98
C LEU A 87 -12.33 -5.70 1.81
N ARG A 88 -13.58 -5.73 2.28
CA ARG A 88 -14.15 -6.87 3.01
C ARG A 88 -14.18 -8.14 2.17
N LYS A 89 -14.58 -8.05 0.90
CA LYS A 89 -14.67 -9.20 -0.01
C LYS A 89 -13.30 -9.69 -0.50
N SER A 90 -12.28 -8.83 -0.49
CA SER A 90 -10.93 -9.17 -0.98
C SER A 90 -10.26 -10.31 -0.20
N SER A 91 -10.62 -10.49 1.08
CA SER A 91 -9.92 -11.37 2.04
C SER A 91 -8.44 -11.02 2.25
N VAL A 92 -7.99 -9.85 1.77
CA VAL A 92 -6.65 -9.31 2.01
C VAL A 92 -6.68 -8.51 3.31
N MET A 93 -5.66 -8.65 4.15
CA MET A 93 -5.58 -7.83 5.36
C MET A 93 -5.41 -6.37 4.99
N TYR A 94 -6.25 -5.48 5.50
CA TYR A 94 -6.25 -4.08 5.09
C TYR A 94 -6.32 -3.08 6.24
N ARG A 95 -5.94 -1.83 5.96
CA ARG A 95 -6.30 -0.65 6.75
C ARG A 95 -6.97 0.35 5.82
N HIS A 96 -8.19 0.74 6.17
CA HIS A 96 -8.97 1.72 5.45
C HIS A 96 -8.88 3.06 6.18
N LEU A 97 -8.23 4.04 5.56
CA LEU A 97 -7.94 5.36 6.14
C LEU A 97 -8.62 6.47 5.33
N VAL A 98 -8.70 7.66 5.90
CA VAL A 98 -9.28 8.85 5.27
C VAL A 98 -8.32 10.03 5.34
N CYS A 99 -8.15 10.71 4.21
CA CYS A 99 -7.50 12.01 4.12
C CYS A 99 -8.57 13.12 4.14
N LYS A 100 -8.58 13.93 5.21
CA LYS A 100 -9.55 15.02 5.42
C LYS A 100 -9.10 16.38 4.87
N LYS A 101 -8.04 16.45 4.06
CA LYS A 101 -7.58 17.72 3.49
C LYS A 101 -8.53 18.20 2.37
N ASN A 102 -8.86 19.49 2.38
CA ASN A 102 -9.60 20.15 1.30
C ASN A 102 -8.61 20.55 0.21
N LEU A 103 -8.83 20.08 -1.02
CA LEU A 103 -7.85 20.18 -2.11
C LEU A 103 -8.46 20.80 -3.35
N THR A 104 -7.65 21.63 -4.01
CA THR A 104 -7.99 22.30 -5.27
C THR A 104 -7.40 21.60 -6.50
N ASP A 105 -6.30 20.84 -6.35
CA ASP A 105 -5.65 20.10 -7.45
C ASP A 105 -5.67 18.58 -7.22
N ILE A 106 -5.81 17.81 -8.31
CA ILE A 106 -5.81 16.35 -8.34
C ILE A 106 -4.44 15.79 -7.95
N ASN A 107 -3.34 16.42 -8.38
CA ASN A 107 -1.98 15.95 -8.04
C ASN A 107 -1.75 15.94 -6.53
N ASP A 108 -2.22 16.99 -5.84
CA ASP A 108 -2.12 17.14 -4.40
C ASP A 108 -2.87 16.01 -3.66
N ARG A 109 -3.98 15.50 -4.23
CA ARG A 109 -4.76 14.40 -3.62
C ARG A 109 -3.90 13.18 -3.36
N SER A 110 -3.18 12.73 -4.39
CA SER A 110 -2.36 11.52 -4.32
C SER A 110 -1.21 11.65 -3.31
N VAL A 111 -0.59 12.83 -3.25
CA VAL A 111 0.49 13.18 -2.31
C VAL A 111 -0.02 13.08 -0.88
N HIS A 112 -1.17 13.71 -0.59
CA HIS A 112 -1.73 13.70 0.75
C HIS A 112 -2.21 12.32 1.19
N GLN A 113 -2.83 11.54 0.31
CA GLN A 113 -3.20 10.15 0.61
C GLN A 113 -1.97 9.32 1.00
N ARG A 114 -0.87 9.45 0.24
CA ARG A 114 0.40 8.77 0.55
C ARG A 114 0.99 9.26 1.88
N ASN A 115 0.97 10.57 2.15
CA ASN A 115 1.43 11.12 3.42
C ASN A 115 0.61 10.64 4.62
N VAL A 116 -0.72 10.53 4.50
CA VAL A 116 -1.59 9.92 5.54
C VAL A 116 -1.22 8.48 5.80
N ALA A 117 -0.99 7.67 4.74
CA ALA A 117 -0.52 6.30 4.90
C ALA A 117 0.84 6.25 5.60
N LEU A 118 1.80 7.09 5.20
CA LEU A 118 3.12 7.18 5.82
C LEU A 118 3.02 7.53 7.31
N SER A 119 2.21 8.52 7.68
CA SER A 119 1.98 8.89 9.09
C SER A 119 1.37 7.74 9.87
N HIS A 120 0.43 7.01 9.28
CA HIS A 120 -0.17 5.84 9.92
C HIS A 120 0.86 4.74 10.20
N ILE A 121 1.75 4.50 9.25
CA ILE A 121 2.82 3.49 9.34
C ILE A 121 3.84 3.85 10.41
N GLU A 122 4.26 5.12 10.40
CA GLU A 122 5.17 5.70 11.37
C GLU A 122 4.57 5.66 12.78
N THR A 123 3.32 6.10 12.96
CA THR A 123 2.67 6.13 14.29
C THR A 123 2.53 4.74 14.91
N HIS A 124 2.26 3.72 14.08
CA HIS A 124 2.01 2.35 14.56
C HIS A 124 3.25 1.44 14.43
N HIS A 125 4.42 1.99 14.11
CA HIS A 125 5.67 1.26 13.89
C HIS A 125 5.50 -0.03 13.08
N LEU A 126 4.79 0.08 11.95
CA LEU A 126 4.54 -1.08 11.12
C LEU A 126 5.86 -1.46 10.40
N ASP A 127 6.37 -2.67 10.61
CA ASP A 127 7.68 -3.16 10.11
C ASP A 127 7.57 -4.01 8.84
N GLY A 128 8.08 -3.52 7.72
CA GLY A 128 8.14 -4.29 6.48
C GLY A 128 8.58 -3.48 5.27
N ILE A 129 8.27 -3.97 4.07
CA ILE A 129 8.67 -3.34 2.81
C ILE A 129 7.53 -2.52 2.26
N LEU A 130 7.63 -1.19 2.42
CA LEU A 130 6.69 -0.22 1.93
C LEU A 130 6.81 -0.08 0.42
N TYR A 131 5.72 -0.35 -0.28
CA TYR A 131 5.57 -0.17 -1.71
C TYR A 131 4.35 0.67 -2.07
N PHE A 132 4.52 1.66 -2.94
CA PHE A 132 3.44 2.51 -3.44
C PHE A 132 2.80 1.91 -4.69
N ALA A 133 1.71 1.16 -4.48
CA ALA A 133 0.89 0.62 -5.56
C ALA A 133 -0.27 1.58 -5.91
N ASP A 134 -0.22 2.21 -7.07
CA ASP A 134 -1.37 2.92 -7.65
C ASP A 134 -2.35 1.91 -8.29
N GLU A 135 -3.65 2.17 -8.24
CA GLU A 135 -4.71 1.21 -8.58
C GLU A 135 -4.80 0.85 -10.08
N ASP A 136 -4.43 1.79 -10.94
CA ASP A 136 -4.50 1.70 -12.41
C ASP A 136 -3.34 0.91 -13.04
N ASN A 137 -2.25 0.73 -12.30
CA ASN A 137 -1.12 -0.10 -12.70
C ASN A 137 -1.42 -1.62 -12.69
N ILE A 138 -0.59 -2.36 -13.41
CA ILE A 138 -0.62 -3.83 -13.48
C ILE A 138 0.63 -4.39 -12.77
N TYR A 139 0.43 -5.36 -11.89
CA TYR A 139 1.49 -5.92 -11.05
C TYR A 139 1.64 -7.42 -11.29
N SER A 140 2.88 -7.88 -11.49
CA SER A 140 3.20 -9.31 -11.47
C SER A 140 3.30 -9.81 -10.03
N LEU A 141 2.98 -11.09 -9.82
CA LEU A 141 3.12 -11.72 -8.49
C LEU A 141 4.60 -11.83 -8.09
N ASP A 142 5.47 -12.08 -9.07
CA ASP A 142 6.92 -12.18 -8.85
C ASP A 142 7.51 -10.89 -8.29
N LEU A 143 6.98 -9.72 -8.67
CA LEU A 143 7.43 -8.44 -8.10
C LEU A 143 7.29 -8.43 -6.58
N PHE A 144 6.17 -8.93 -6.04
CA PHE A 144 5.97 -8.98 -4.60
C PHE A 144 6.93 -9.94 -3.91
N GLU A 145 7.30 -11.04 -4.57
CA GLU A 145 8.31 -11.97 -4.05
C GLU A 145 9.72 -11.35 -4.09
N GLN A 146 10.07 -10.62 -5.14
CA GLN A 146 11.35 -9.90 -5.22
C GLN A 146 11.45 -8.81 -4.14
N MET A 147 10.39 -8.03 -3.94
CA MET A 147 10.36 -6.97 -2.93
C MET A 147 10.64 -7.48 -1.50
N ARG A 148 10.35 -8.75 -1.19
CA ARG A 148 10.62 -9.33 0.14
C ARG A 148 12.11 -9.39 0.49
N HIS A 149 13.00 -9.37 -0.52
CA HIS A 149 14.44 -9.46 -0.34
C HIS A 149 15.10 -8.09 -0.11
N ILE A 150 14.32 -7.00 -0.21
CA ILE A 150 14.83 -5.64 -0.02
C ILE A 150 15.27 -5.46 1.44
N ARG A 151 16.54 -5.09 1.63
CA ARG A 151 17.08 -4.77 2.96
C ARG A 151 16.81 -3.32 3.34
N ARG A 152 17.05 -2.39 2.41
CA ARG A 152 16.95 -0.94 2.63
C ARG A 152 16.08 -0.27 1.58
N PHE A 153 16.55 -0.26 0.33
CA PHE A 153 15.85 0.26 -0.85
C PHE A 153 16.02 -0.73 -1.98
N GLY A 154 14.95 -0.95 -2.74
CA GLY A 154 14.97 -1.67 -4.01
C GLY A 154 14.33 -0.81 -5.08
N THR A 155 14.83 -0.91 -6.31
CA THR A 155 14.26 -0.26 -7.49
C THR A 155 14.38 -1.17 -8.70
N TRP A 156 13.46 -1.03 -9.65
CA TRP A 156 13.35 -1.87 -10.85
C TRP A 156 12.79 -1.07 -12.03
N ILE A 157 12.77 -1.72 -13.19
CA ILE A 157 12.23 -1.13 -14.43
C ILE A 157 10.71 -1.19 -14.42
N VAL A 158 10.08 -0.09 -14.79
CA VAL A 158 8.64 0.03 -15.00
C VAL A 158 8.37 0.20 -16.50
N ALA A 159 7.51 -0.66 -17.03
CA ALA A 159 7.00 -0.53 -18.38
C ALA A 159 5.81 0.45 -18.38
N LYS A 160 5.86 1.42 -19.29
CA LYS A 160 4.80 2.41 -19.50
C LYS A 160 4.23 2.27 -20.89
N GLN A 161 2.92 2.41 -21.01
CA GLN A 161 2.27 2.57 -22.30
C GLN A 161 2.30 4.04 -22.68
N ALA A 162 2.89 4.38 -23.83
CA ALA A 162 2.85 5.73 -24.33
C ALA A 162 1.41 6.11 -24.72
N LEU A 163 1.09 7.41 -24.62
CA LEU A 163 -0.24 7.95 -24.93
C LEU A 163 -0.69 7.64 -26.37
N ASP A 164 0.27 7.47 -27.29
CA ASP A 164 0.00 7.11 -28.69
C ASP A 164 -0.37 5.63 -28.91
N ARG A 165 -0.34 4.79 -27.86
CA ARG A 165 -0.62 3.34 -27.87
C ARG A 165 0.22 2.49 -28.81
N THR A 166 1.18 3.05 -29.54
CA THR A 166 2.01 2.33 -30.51
C THR A 166 3.35 1.89 -29.95
N LYS A 167 3.82 2.49 -28.85
CA LYS A 167 5.13 2.17 -28.24
C LYS A 167 5.04 2.02 -26.72
N ALA A 168 5.62 0.93 -26.22
CA ALA A 168 5.92 0.78 -24.79
C ALA A 168 7.28 1.43 -24.50
N THR A 169 7.38 2.21 -23.43
CA THR A 169 8.64 2.79 -22.98
C THR A 169 9.03 2.19 -21.64
N LEU A 170 10.32 1.91 -21.46
CA LEU A 170 10.86 1.39 -20.21
C LEU A 170 11.57 2.52 -19.47
N GLU A 171 11.21 2.72 -18.21
CA GLU A 171 11.87 3.66 -17.31
C GLU A 171 12.38 2.91 -16.08
N GLY A 172 13.62 3.14 -15.67
CA GLY A 172 14.17 2.40 -14.53
C GLY A 172 15.67 2.51 -14.35
N PRO A 173 16.23 1.84 -13.33
CA PRO A 173 17.65 1.88 -13.01
C PRO A 173 18.48 1.12 -14.04
N VAL A 174 19.71 1.58 -14.24
CA VAL A 174 20.80 0.82 -14.86
C VAL A 174 21.65 0.29 -13.72
N CYS A 175 21.85 -1.03 -13.67
CA CYS A 175 22.51 -1.71 -12.56
C CYS A 175 23.86 -2.29 -12.96
N ASN A 176 24.86 -2.20 -12.08
CA ASN A 176 26.06 -3.01 -12.11
C ASN A 176 26.12 -3.84 -10.82
N GLY A 177 25.80 -5.13 -10.92
CA GLY A 177 25.49 -5.95 -9.75
C GLY A 177 24.34 -5.34 -8.94
N THR A 178 24.53 -5.18 -7.64
CA THR A 178 23.52 -4.59 -6.74
C THR A 178 23.52 -3.06 -6.74
N GLN A 179 24.43 -2.41 -7.48
CA GLN A 179 24.59 -0.96 -7.46
C GLN A 179 23.90 -0.30 -8.65
N VAL A 180 23.09 0.74 -8.38
CA VAL A 180 22.53 1.60 -9.42
C VAL A 180 23.62 2.54 -9.94
N ILE A 181 23.93 2.44 -11.24
CA ILE A 181 24.94 3.25 -11.93
C ILE A 181 24.33 4.30 -12.86
N GLY A 182 23.03 4.23 -13.14
CA GLY A 182 22.34 5.17 -14.03
C GLY A 182 20.84 4.95 -14.07
N TRP A 183 20.16 5.64 -15.00
CA TRP A 183 18.72 5.53 -15.21
C TRP A 183 18.38 5.60 -16.70
N HIS A 184 17.52 4.70 -17.17
CA HIS A 184 16.85 4.83 -18.46
C HIS A 184 15.70 5.83 -18.31
N LEU A 185 15.78 6.95 -19.04
CA LEU A 185 14.79 8.04 -19.02
C LEU A 185 14.17 8.23 -20.40
N ASN A 186 12.86 8.47 -20.47
CA ASN A 186 12.24 8.99 -21.67
C ASN A 186 12.44 10.51 -21.77
N GLY A 187 12.44 11.06 -22.99
CA GLY A 187 13.00 12.37 -23.36
C GLY A 187 12.48 13.61 -22.59
N LEU A 188 11.31 13.54 -21.94
CA LEU A 188 10.76 14.63 -21.13
C LEU A 188 11.24 14.62 -19.66
N SER A 189 11.86 13.53 -19.19
CA SER A 189 12.27 13.33 -17.78
C SER A 189 13.70 13.82 -17.48
N ARG A 190 14.32 14.54 -18.43
CA ARG A 190 15.69 15.12 -18.35
C ARG A 190 15.85 16.29 -17.37
N LYS A 191 14.83 16.61 -16.56
CA LYS A 191 14.99 17.60 -15.48
C LYS A 191 15.80 17.00 -14.33
N LEU A 192 16.73 17.78 -13.79
CA LEU A 192 17.71 17.43 -12.75
C LEU A 192 17.04 16.86 -11.48
N ARG A 193 16.71 15.57 -11.46
CA ARG A 193 16.31 14.85 -10.26
C ARG A 193 17.50 14.05 -9.75
N ARG A 194 17.69 13.99 -8.42
CA ARG A 194 18.72 13.10 -7.83
C ARG A 194 18.39 11.61 -8.05
N PHE A 195 17.10 11.29 -8.18
CA PHE A 195 16.59 9.95 -8.47
C PHE A 195 15.43 10.04 -9.44
N HIS A 196 15.40 9.12 -10.41
CA HIS A 196 14.40 9.11 -11.47
C HIS A 196 13.43 7.92 -11.38
N ALA A 197 13.46 7.17 -10.28
CA ALA A 197 12.46 6.14 -10.03
C ALA A 197 11.06 6.76 -9.96
N GLU A 198 10.14 6.21 -10.75
CA GLU A 198 8.72 6.46 -10.61
C GLU A 198 8.19 5.88 -9.28
N MET A 199 7.05 6.38 -8.81
CA MET A 199 6.34 5.89 -7.61
C MET A 199 6.26 4.35 -7.53
N SER A 200 5.92 3.71 -8.64
CA SER A 200 5.75 2.25 -8.76
C SER A 200 7.06 1.50 -9.00
N GLY A 201 8.18 2.21 -9.20
CA GLY A 201 9.49 1.65 -9.55
C GLY A 201 10.44 1.48 -8.37
N PHE A 202 9.97 1.69 -7.14
CA PHE A 202 10.78 1.46 -5.95
C PHE A 202 9.95 1.02 -4.73
N ALA A 203 10.63 0.34 -3.80
CA ALA A 203 10.12 0.04 -2.47
C ALA A 203 11.25 0.16 -1.42
N PHE A 204 10.88 0.31 -0.15
CA PHE A 204 11.86 0.52 0.91
C PHE A 204 11.42 -0.04 2.26
N ASN A 205 12.40 -0.26 3.13
CA ASN A 205 12.15 -0.73 4.48
C ASN A 205 11.47 0.37 5.33
N SER A 206 10.26 0.10 5.82
CA SER A 206 9.42 1.06 6.54
C SER A 206 10.04 1.52 7.86
N THR A 207 10.95 0.74 8.47
CA THR A 207 11.67 1.16 9.69
C THR A 207 12.48 2.44 9.50
N ILE A 208 12.77 2.82 8.26
CA ILE A 208 13.40 4.11 7.94
C ILE A 208 12.54 5.30 8.40
N LEU A 209 11.22 5.12 8.50
CA LEU A 209 10.28 6.16 8.93
C LEU A 209 10.31 6.38 10.45
N TRP A 210 10.56 5.33 11.24
CA TRP A 210 10.30 5.37 12.69
C TRP A 210 11.44 4.82 13.58
N ASP A 211 12.50 4.24 13.01
CA ASP A 211 13.71 3.80 13.71
C ASP A 211 14.96 4.54 13.19
N PRO A 212 15.14 5.83 13.52
CA PRO A 212 16.26 6.63 13.03
C PRO A 212 17.63 6.10 13.49
N LYS A 213 17.67 5.41 14.65
CA LYS A 213 18.90 4.87 15.24
C LYS A 213 19.49 3.77 14.37
N ARG A 214 18.64 2.85 13.86
CA ARG A 214 19.06 1.78 12.93
C ARG A 214 19.75 2.31 11.67
N TRP A 215 19.35 3.48 11.20
CA TRP A 215 19.81 4.03 9.93
C TRP A 215 20.89 5.11 10.05
N HIS A 216 21.41 5.34 11.26
CA HIS A 216 22.46 6.32 11.55
C HIS A 216 22.11 7.71 10.99
N ARG A 217 20.85 8.14 11.13
CA ARG A 217 20.37 9.45 10.67
C ARG A 217 20.31 10.45 11.83
N PRO A 218 21.05 11.58 11.77
CA PRO A 218 21.03 12.60 12.81
C PRO A 218 19.82 13.55 12.75
N THR A 219 19.07 13.61 11.65
CA THR A 219 17.96 14.57 11.47
C THR A 219 16.65 13.86 11.14
N LEU A 220 15.62 14.12 11.97
CA LEU A 220 14.22 13.69 11.80
C LEU A 220 13.48 14.57 10.77
N GLU A 221 14.09 14.89 9.62
CA GLU A 221 13.30 15.51 8.54
C GLU A 221 12.24 14.49 8.11
N LEU A 222 10.98 14.82 8.39
CA LEU A 222 9.83 13.94 8.21
C LEU A 222 9.81 13.45 6.75
N ILE A 223 9.76 12.14 6.56
CA ILE A 223 9.76 11.53 5.24
C ILE A 223 8.38 11.76 4.61
N ARG A 224 8.22 12.92 3.98
CA ARG A 224 6.98 13.37 3.35
C ARG A 224 7.20 13.75 1.91
N GLN A 225 6.15 13.59 1.13
CA GLN A 225 6.05 14.20 -0.18
C GLN A 225 5.68 15.68 0.01
N LEU A 226 6.43 16.58 -0.63
CA LEU A 226 6.18 18.02 -0.59
C LEU A 226 5.00 18.40 -1.49
N ASP A 227 4.13 19.26 -0.96
CA ASP A 227 2.85 19.65 -1.57
C ASP A 227 3.01 20.61 -2.78
N THR A 228 4.18 21.20 -3.03
CA THR A 228 4.32 22.37 -3.94
C THR A 228 5.03 22.10 -5.27
N ALA A 229 5.17 20.86 -5.71
CA ALA A 229 5.97 20.58 -6.89
C ALA A 229 5.13 20.12 -8.08
N LYS A 230 4.77 21.09 -8.95
CA LYS A 230 4.45 20.84 -10.38
C LYS A 230 5.55 20.03 -11.09
N ASP A 231 6.72 19.91 -10.47
CA ASP A 231 7.85 19.10 -10.87
C ASP A 231 8.13 18.03 -9.79
N GLY A 232 7.68 16.80 -10.06
CA GLY A 232 7.53 15.72 -9.07
C GLY A 232 8.67 15.46 -8.07
N PHE A 233 8.28 14.81 -6.98
CA PHE A 233 9.14 14.15 -5.99
C PHE A 233 10.40 14.94 -5.57
N LEU A 234 10.20 16.12 -4.98
CA LEU A 234 11.14 16.60 -3.97
C LEU A 234 10.80 15.92 -2.66
N VAL A 235 11.32 14.71 -2.51
CA VAL A 235 11.53 14.13 -1.20
C VAL A 235 12.91 14.64 -0.78
N ARG A 236 12.98 15.62 0.15
CA ARG A 236 14.24 16.06 0.80
C ARG A 236 14.71 14.95 1.73
N ILE A 237 15.05 13.83 1.13
CA ILE A 237 15.70 12.78 1.85
C ILE A 237 16.99 12.55 1.12
N TYR A 238 18.05 12.71 1.88
CA TYR A 238 19.36 12.24 1.55
C TYR A 238 19.28 10.71 1.36
N TRP A 239 18.75 10.24 0.23
CA TRP A 239 18.56 8.84 -0.13
C TRP A 239 19.77 8.32 -0.86
N ARG A 240 20.91 8.24 -0.18
CA ARG A 240 22.19 7.96 -0.85
C ARG A 240 22.35 6.52 -1.38
N PHE A 241 21.34 5.65 -1.28
CA PHE A 241 21.51 4.22 -1.60
C PHE A 241 20.21 3.59 -2.12
N PHE A 242 20.01 3.57 -3.43
CA PHE A 242 19.14 2.59 -4.08
C PHE A 242 19.98 1.35 -4.44
N GLY A 243 19.48 0.16 -4.14
CA GLY A 243 20.04 -1.10 -4.61
C GLY A 243 19.17 -1.70 -5.70
N CYS A 244 19.79 -2.42 -6.64
CA CYS A 244 19.06 -3.31 -7.53
C CYS A 244 18.85 -4.65 -6.80
N PRO A 245 17.63 -5.21 -6.81
CA PRO A 245 17.35 -6.52 -6.23
C PRO A 245 18.13 -7.63 -6.93
#